data_AF-A0A951VA37-F1
#
_entry.id   AF-A0A951VA37-F1
#
_cell.length_a   1.000
_cell.length_b   1.000
_cell.length_c   1.000
_cell.angle_alpha   90.00
_cell.angle_beta   90.00
_cell.angle_gamma   90.00
#
_symmetry.space_group_name_H-M   'P 1'
#
loop_
_entity.id
_entity.type
_entity.pdbx_description
1 polymer ?
#
loop_
_entity_poly.entity_id
_entity_poly.type
_entity_poly.pdbx_seq_one_letter_code
_entity_poly.pdbx_strand_id
1 'polypeptide(L)'
;MRRVFTAAITLLLSSVPAIAADGADLYTRCAACHLPTGEGVPGTYPPLADHIGHFGISPEGRAYLVAVITKGVMGKLEVNGESYRGMMPAQGHEFSDDDLAALLNYLMTTFPPQGKAKPFTTEEVASLKAQTAGLTPNAVLKVRPPLDEGNSK
;
A
#
# COMPACT_ATOMS: atom_id res chain seq x y z
N MET A 1 -4.40 -23.11 -62.45
CA MET A 1 -3.20 -23.02 -61.60
C MET A 1 -3.52 -22.18 -60.36
N ARG A 2 -3.05 -22.63 -59.18
CA ARG A 2 -2.94 -21.96 -57.87
C ARG A 2 -4.22 -21.41 -57.18
N ARG A 3 -4.72 -22.19 -56.21
CA ARG A 3 -5.55 -21.70 -55.11
C ARG A 3 -4.62 -21.21 -53.99
N VAL A 4 -4.79 -19.97 -53.55
CA VAL A 4 -4.08 -19.37 -52.40
C VAL A 4 -4.94 -19.63 -51.16
N PHE A 5 -4.42 -20.41 -50.21
CA PHE A 5 -5.03 -20.58 -48.89
C PHE A 5 -4.37 -19.60 -47.93
N THR A 6 -5.11 -18.58 -47.51
CA THR A 6 -4.69 -17.64 -46.46
C THR A 6 -4.94 -18.30 -45.11
N ALA A 7 -3.88 -18.77 -44.45
CA ALA A 7 -3.96 -19.26 -43.08
C ALA A 7 -3.96 -18.05 -42.13
N ALA A 8 -5.08 -17.81 -41.45
CA ALA A 8 -5.15 -16.85 -40.35
C ALA A 8 -4.46 -17.47 -39.12
N ILE A 9 -3.29 -16.95 -38.77
CA ILE A 9 -2.58 -17.30 -37.53
C ILE A 9 -3.15 -16.42 -36.42
N THR A 10 -4.03 -16.99 -35.61
CA THR A 10 -4.55 -16.36 -34.41
C THR A 10 -3.48 -16.42 -33.32
N LEU A 11 -2.76 -15.31 -33.14
CA LEU A 11 -1.77 -15.15 -32.08
C LEU A 11 -2.50 -15.04 -30.73
N LEU A 12 -2.57 -16.15 -29.98
CA LEU A 12 -3.04 -16.16 -28.59
C LEU A 12 -2.01 -15.44 -27.71
N LEU A 13 -2.28 -14.18 -27.35
CA LEU A 13 -1.56 -13.47 -26.29
C LEU A 13 -1.92 -14.11 -24.94
N SER A 14 -1.13 -15.09 -24.51
CA SER A 14 -1.16 -15.56 -23.13
C SER A 14 -0.54 -14.48 -22.24
N SER A 15 -1.34 -13.88 -21.36
CA SER A 15 -0.86 -12.95 -20.34
C SER A 15 0.02 -13.72 -19.35
N VAL A 16 1.34 -13.51 -19.43
CA VAL A 16 2.28 -14.02 -18.42
C VAL A 16 1.98 -13.31 -17.11
N PRO A 17 1.75 -14.03 -15.99
CA PRO A 17 1.57 -13.40 -14.69
C PRO A 17 2.84 -12.63 -14.32
N ALA A 18 2.69 -11.38 -13.89
CA ALA A 18 3.80 -10.60 -13.38
C ALA A 18 4.28 -11.26 -12.07
N ILE A 19 5.58 -11.47 -11.94
CA ILE A 19 6.18 -11.90 -10.68
C ILE A 19 6.36 -10.63 -9.84
N ALA A 20 5.82 -10.60 -8.62
CA ALA A 20 6.07 -9.51 -7.67
C ALA A 20 7.56 -9.27 -7.47
N ALA A 21 7.96 -8.00 -7.37
CA ALA A 21 9.26 -7.64 -6.81
C ALA A 21 9.34 -7.95 -5.30
N ASP A 22 10.56 -8.00 -4.77
CA ASP A 22 10.78 -8.18 -3.33
C ASP A 22 10.25 -6.98 -2.54
N GLY A 23 9.54 -7.24 -1.44
CA GLY A 23 8.91 -6.20 -0.64
C GLY A 23 9.90 -5.22 0.00
N ALA A 24 11.12 -5.65 0.33
CA ALA A 24 12.16 -4.77 0.86
C ALA A 24 12.69 -3.83 -0.22
N ASP A 25 12.87 -4.34 -1.44
CA ASP A 25 13.28 -3.53 -2.59
C ASP A 25 12.22 -2.46 -2.92
N LEU A 26 10.94 -2.82 -2.86
CA LEU A 26 9.83 -1.87 -3.04
C LEU A 26 9.81 -0.80 -1.94
N TYR A 27 10.13 -1.18 -0.69
CA TYR A 27 10.17 -0.26 0.45
C TYR A 27 11.26 0.81 0.34
N THR A 28 12.33 0.60 -0.44
CA THR A 28 13.39 1.62 -0.63
C THR A 28 12.84 2.97 -1.09
N ARG A 29 11.72 2.97 -1.83
CA ARG A 29 11.02 4.18 -2.26
C ARG A 29 10.31 4.88 -1.11
N CYS A 30 9.72 4.10 -0.19
CA CYS A 30 9.07 4.60 1.01
C CYS A 30 10.11 5.14 2.01
N ALA A 31 11.26 4.47 2.10
CA ALA A 31 12.37 4.83 2.98
C ALA A 31 13.01 6.19 2.65
N ALA A 32 12.81 6.71 1.43
CA ALA A 32 13.27 8.06 1.08
C ALA A 32 12.66 9.16 1.97
N CYS A 33 11.44 8.92 2.49
CA CYS A 33 10.74 9.85 3.39
C CYS A 33 10.55 9.26 4.79
N HIS A 34 10.16 7.99 4.88
CA HIS A 34 9.90 7.32 6.16
C HIS A 34 11.15 6.75 6.84
N LEU A 35 12.32 6.90 6.19
CA LEU A 35 13.61 6.36 6.58
C LEU A 35 13.67 4.82 6.56
N PRO A 36 14.87 4.22 6.46
CA PRO A 36 15.00 2.75 6.42
C PRO A 36 14.45 2.03 7.65
N THR A 37 14.50 2.68 8.82
CA THR A 37 13.98 2.14 10.09
C THR A 37 12.48 2.40 10.27
N GLY A 38 11.84 3.16 9.36
CA GLY A 38 10.44 3.56 9.51
C GLY A 38 10.19 4.60 10.60
N GLU A 39 11.23 5.20 11.21
CA GLU A 39 11.07 6.21 12.26
C GLU A 39 10.56 7.57 11.76
N GLY A 40 10.62 7.80 10.44
CA GLY A 40 10.21 9.06 9.82
C GLY A 40 11.06 10.24 10.27
N VAL A 41 10.53 11.44 10.07
CA VAL A 41 11.15 12.71 10.46
C VAL A 41 10.11 13.52 11.24
N PRO A 42 10.28 13.75 12.55
CA PRO A 42 9.30 14.47 13.37
C PRO A 42 8.83 15.79 12.73
N GLY A 43 7.51 16.01 12.75
CA GLY A 43 6.84 17.17 12.14
C GLY A 43 6.79 17.17 10.60
N THR A 44 7.51 16.27 9.92
CA THR A 44 7.62 16.25 8.44
C THR A 44 7.07 14.96 7.84
N TYR A 45 7.66 13.81 8.19
CA TYR A 45 7.25 12.49 7.69
C TYR A 45 6.86 11.60 8.88
N PRO A 46 5.61 11.12 8.95
CA PRO A 46 5.16 10.35 10.10
C PRO A 46 5.89 9.01 10.21
N PRO A 47 6.11 8.50 11.44
CA PRO A 47 6.66 7.18 11.64
C PRO A 47 5.72 6.09 11.12
N LEU A 48 6.30 5.05 10.53
CA LEU A 48 5.62 3.78 10.20
C LEU A 48 5.85 2.74 11.30
N ALA A 49 7.05 2.72 11.89
CA ALA A 49 7.40 1.85 13.00
C ALA A 49 6.41 2.03 14.15
N ASP A 50 6.00 0.92 14.77
CA ASP A 50 5.02 0.85 15.86
C ASP A 50 3.60 1.39 15.57
N HIS A 51 3.32 1.85 14.35
CA HIS A 51 2.02 2.40 13.95
C HIS A 51 1.34 1.60 12.85
N ILE A 52 2.07 1.25 11.79
CA ILE A 52 1.47 0.73 10.57
C ILE A 52 0.87 -0.67 10.76
N GLY A 53 1.46 -1.47 11.65
CA GLY A 53 1.00 -2.82 11.98
C GLY A 53 -0.44 -2.84 12.50
N HIS A 54 -0.86 -1.84 13.27
CA HIS A 54 -2.24 -1.71 13.78
C HIS A 54 -3.28 -1.80 12.67
N PHE A 55 -3.04 -1.13 11.54
CA PHE A 55 -3.96 -1.11 10.42
C PHE A 55 -3.99 -2.44 9.66
N GLY A 56 -2.98 -3.30 9.80
CA GLY A 56 -2.92 -4.59 9.11
C GLY A 56 -3.93 -5.63 9.59
N ILE A 57 -4.59 -5.40 10.73
CA ILE A 57 -5.44 -6.38 11.41
C ILE A 57 -6.90 -6.29 10.96
N SER A 58 -7.46 -5.07 10.86
CA SER A 58 -8.88 -4.87 10.56
C SER A 58 -9.15 -4.69 9.05
N PRO A 59 -10.33 -5.07 8.55
CA PRO A 59 -10.70 -4.81 7.15
C PRO A 59 -10.58 -3.33 6.76
N GLU A 60 -10.99 -2.43 7.65
CA GLU A 60 -10.94 -0.98 7.42
C GLU A 60 -9.50 -0.47 7.40
N GLY A 61 -8.64 -0.97 8.28
CA GLY A 61 -7.22 -0.62 8.30
C GLY A 61 -6.49 -1.11 7.06
N ARG A 62 -6.78 -2.33 6.61
CA ARG A 62 -6.20 -2.89 5.39
C ARG A 62 -6.60 -2.08 4.15
N ALA A 63 -7.88 -1.71 4.06
CA ALA A 63 -8.36 -0.80 3.02
C ALA A 63 -7.67 0.57 3.09
N TYR A 64 -7.48 1.10 4.31
CA TYR A 64 -6.79 2.37 4.53
C TYR A 64 -5.33 2.33 4.05
N LEU A 65 -4.57 1.27 4.37
CA LEU A 65 -3.18 1.12 3.91
C LEU A 65 -3.07 1.12 2.37
N VAL A 66 -3.95 0.38 1.70
CA VAL A 66 -4.03 0.37 0.23
C VAL A 66 -4.39 1.76 -0.31
N ALA A 67 -5.33 2.45 0.32
CA ALA A 67 -5.74 3.80 -0.10
C ALA A 67 -4.61 4.82 0.07
N VAL A 68 -3.87 4.79 1.18
CA VAL A 68 -2.74 5.70 1.44
C VAL A 68 -1.70 5.60 0.32
N ILE A 69 -1.32 4.38 -0.07
CA ILE A 69 -0.31 4.18 -1.12
C ILE A 69 -0.88 4.55 -2.50
N THR A 70 -2.11 4.12 -2.80
CA THR A 70 -2.64 4.23 -4.17
C THR A 70 -3.30 5.57 -4.49
N LYS A 71 -3.79 6.29 -3.48
CA LYS A 71 -4.49 7.57 -3.60
C LYS A 71 -3.75 8.71 -2.93
N GLY A 72 -2.70 8.43 -2.17
CA GLY A 72 -2.01 9.42 -1.35
C GLY A 72 -2.84 9.79 -0.12
N VAL A 73 -2.25 10.62 0.73
CA VAL A 73 -2.93 11.17 1.91
C VAL A 73 -2.45 12.60 2.14
N MET A 74 -3.35 13.49 2.53
CA MET A 74 -3.01 14.86 2.88
C MET A 74 -3.89 15.40 3.99
N GLY A 75 -3.38 16.37 4.72
CA GLY A 75 -4.09 17.06 5.79
C GLY A 75 -3.33 17.00 7.11
N LYS A 76 -3.98 17.50 8.16
CA LYS A 76 -3.40 17.51 9.51
C LYS A 76 -3.56 16.12 10.14
N LEU A 77 -2.43 15.46 10.40
CA LEU A 77 -2.36 14.17 11.08
C LEU A 77 -1.63 14.37 12.42
N GLU A 78 -2.10 13.71 13.47
CA GLU A 78 -1.40 13.62 14.76
C GLU A 78 -0.92 12.18 14.94
N VAL A 79 0.34 12.00 15.31
CA VAL A 79 0.93 10.70 15.65
C VAL A 79 1.88 10.90 16.82
N ASN A 80 1.67 10.17 17.93
CA ASN A 80 2.48 10.31 19.16
C ASN A 80 2.54 11.75 19.70
N GLY A 81 1.47 12.53 19.54
CA GLY A 81 1.40 13.93 19.96
C GLY A 81 2.18 14.91 19.08
N GLU A 82 2.78 14.44 17.97
CA GLU A 82 3.44 15.27 16.96
C GLU A 82 2.49 15.54 15.78
N SER A 83 2.52 16.79 15.29
CA SER A 83 1.61 17.26 14.25
C SER A 83 2.28 17.22 12.88
N TYR A 84 1.70 16.48 11.95
CA TYR A 84 2.16 16.36 10.56
C TYR A 84 1.18 17.11 9.66
N ARG A 85 1.70 18.00 8.82
CA ARG A 85 0.92 18.81 7.86
C ARG A 85 1.42 18.64 6.43
N GLY A 86 1.78 17.41 6.10
CA GLY A 86 2.33 17.03 4.80
C GLY A 86 1.29 16.49 3.82
N MET A 87 1.81 16.15 2.65
CA MET A 87 1.12 15.36 1.62
C MET A 87 2.03 14.17 1.29
N MET A 88 1.47 12.97 1.32
CA MET A 88 2.04 11.81 0.66
C MET A 88 1.39 11.70 -0.74
N PRO A 89 2.16 11.83 -1.83
CA PRO A 89 1.63 11.68 -3.18
C PRO A 89 1.07 10.29 -3.44
N ALA A 90 0.13 10.18 -4.38
CA ALA A 90 -0.38 8.89 -4.84
C ALA A 90 0.69 8.14 -5.65
N GLN A 91 0.95 6.88 -5.30
CA GLN A 91 1.97 6.04 -5.93
C GLN A 91 1.38 4.78 -6.57
N GLY A 92 0.05 4.64 -6.63
CA GLY A 92 -0.60 3.41 -7.09
C GLY A 92 -0.32 2.99 -8.53
N HIS A 93 0.20 3.88 -9.37
CA HIS A 93 0.60 3.58 -10.75
C HIS A 93 1.97 2.90 -10.84
N GLU A 94 2.77 2.98 -9.77
CA GLU A 94 4.12 2.38 -9.70
C GLU A 94 4.09 0.90 -9.29
N PHE A 95 2.95 0.42 -8.79
CA PHE A 95 2.83 -0.92 -8.20
C PHE A 95 1.72 -1.72 -8.88
N SER A 96 2.07 -2.93 -9.31
CA SER A 96 1.06 -3.96 -9.59
C SER A 96 0.35 -4.38 -8.30
N ASP A 97 -0.74 -5.15 -8.43
CA ASP A 97 -1.43 -5.69 -7.25
C ASP A 97 -0.54 -6.67 -6.47
N ASP A 98 0.29 -7.43 -7.20
CA ASP A 98 1.29 -8.34 -6.64
C ASP A 98 2.40 -7.58 -5.88
N ASP A 99 2.94 -6.51 -6.47
CA ASP A 99 3.95 -5.67 -5.82
C ASP A 99 3.40 -5.00 -4.56
N LEU A 100 2.17 -4.49 -4.63
CA LEU A 100 1.57 -3.83 -3.48
C LEU A 100 1.27 -4.83 -2.36
N ALA A 101 0.86 -6.07 -2.68
CA ALA A 101 0.73 -7.13 -1.69
C ALA A 101 2.09 -7.47 -1.06
N ALA A 102 3.16 -7.60 -1.86
CA ALA A 102 4.51 -7.86 -1.38
C ALA A 102 5.03 -6.75 -0.45
N LEU A 103 4.85 -5.47 -0.84
CA LEU A 103 5.21 -4.31 -0.03
C LEU A 103 4.44 -4.28 1.29
N LEU A 104 3.12 -4.46 1.26
CA LEU A 104 2.30 -4.46 2.47
C LEU A 104 2.70 -5.61 3.42
N ASN A 105 2.99 -6.79 2.88
CA ASN A 105 3.48 -7.91 3.67
C ASN A 105 4.86 -7.61 4.29
N TYR A 106 5.77 -6.99 3.55
CA TYR A 106 7.05 -6.53 4.09
C TYR A 106 6.87 -5.52 5.23
N LEU A 107 5.92 -4.59 5.11
CA LEU A 107 5.59 -3.68 6.21
C LEU A 107 5.05 -4.44 7.43
N MET A 108 4.22 -5.46 7.24
CA MET A 108 3.69 -6.27 8.35
C MET A 108 4.76 -7.13 9.03
N THR A 109 5.82 -7.53 8.32
CA THR A 109 6.94 -8.25 8.93
C THR A 109 7.93 -7.32 9.62
N THR A 110 8.15 -6.13 9.05
CA THR A 110 9.12 -5.15 9.54
C THR A 110 8.57 -4.35 10.72
N PHE A 111 7.28 -4.02 10.69
CA PHE A 111 6.55 -3.22 11.68
C PHE A 111 5.30 -3.98 12.14
N PRO A 112 5.48 -5.03 12.95
CA PRO A 112 4.46 -6.04 13.15
C PRO A 112 3.23 -5.52 13.92
N PRO A 113 2.03 -6.03 13.60
CA PRO A 113 0.85 -5.81 14.41
C PRO A 113 1.00 -6.37 15.83
N GLN A 114 0.35 -5.72 16.81
CA GLN A 114 0.08 -6.34 18.10
C GLN A 114 -1.13 -7.30 17.95
N GLY A 115 -0.91 -8.44 17.29
CA GLY A 115 -1.96 -9.43 17.04
C GLY A 115 -1.70 -10.30 15.82
N LYS A 116 -2.67 -11.14 15.48
CA LYS A 116 -2.60 -11.99 14.28
C LYS A 116 -3.14 -11.21 13.07
N ALA A 117 -2.27 -10.86 12.14
CA ALA A 117 -2.66 -10.42 10.81
C ALA A 117 -2.52 -11.55 9.79
N LYS A 118 -3.43 -11.58 8.81
CA LYS A 118 -3.28 -12.44 7.64
C LYS A 118 -2.39 -11.71 6.61
N PRO A 119 -1.56 -12.44 5.85
CA PRO A 119 -0.87 -11.86 4.71
C PRO A 119 -1.85 -11.21 3.74
N PHE A 120 -1.48 -10.09 3.14
CA PHE A 120 -2.15 -9.51 1.99
C PHE A 120 -1.98 -10.42 0.78
N THR A 121 -3.08 -10.69 0.08
CA THR A 121 -3.06 -11.40 -1.22
C THR A 121 -3.28 -10.41 -2.36
N THR A 122 -2.87 -10.80 -3.56
CA THR A 122 -3.08 -10.03 -4.79
C THR A 122 -4.56 -9.72 -5.01
N GLU A 123 -5.43 -10.71 -4.82
CA GLU A 123 -6.88 -10.55 -5.03
C GLU A 123 -7.50 -9.59 -4.01
N GLU A 124 -7.04 -9.66 -2.76
CA GLU A 124 -7.47 -8.71 -1.74
C GLU A 124 -7.03 -7.30 -2.09
N VAL A 125 -5.77 -7.10 -2.48
CA VAL A 125 -5.26 -5.79 -2.88
C VAL A 125 -6.02 -5.24 -4.08
N ALA A 126 -6.28 -6.06 -5.11
CA ALA A 126 -7.08 -5.67 -6.26
C ALA A 126 -8.49 -5.21 -5.86
N SER A 127 -9.14 -5.97 -4.98
CA SER A 127 -10.46 -5.64 -4.43
C SER A 127 -10.45 -4.32 -3.65
N LEU A 128 -9.46 -4.13 -2.76
CA LEU A 128 -9.31 -2.92 -1.95
C LEU A 128 -8.97 -1.69 -2.82
N LYS A 129 -8.19 -1.84 -3.89
CA LYS A 129 -7.93 -0.78 -4.87
C LYS A 129 -9.21 -0.34 -5.58
N ALA A 130 -10.06 -1.29 -5.96
CA ALA A 130 -11.35 -1.00 -6.55
C ALA A 130 -12.29 -0.30 -5.54
N GLN A 131 -12.35 -0.81 -4.31
CA GLN A 131 -13.17 -0.24 -3.23
C GLN A 131 -12.79 1.21 -2.91
N THR A 132 -11.49 1.52 -2.95
CA THR A 132 -10.95 2.84 -2.60
C THR A 132 -10.72 3.74 -3.81
N ALA A 133 -11.14 3.32 -5.01
CA ALA A 133 -10.80 3.97 -6.27
C ALA A 133 -11.19 5.46 -6.33
N GLY A 134 -12.33 5.81 -5.74
CA GLY A 134 -12.88 7.17 -5.73
C GLY A 134 -12.37 8.07 -4.59
N LEU A 135 -11.47 7.60 -3.73
CA LEU A 135 -10.96 8.43 -2.64
C LEU A 135 -9.95 9.47 -3.17
N THR A 136 -10.10 10.69 -2.68
CA THR A 136 -9.09 11.76 -2.82
C THR A 136 -8.12 11.71 -1.64
N PRO A 137 -6.90 12.31 -1.73
CA PRO A 137 -5.95 12.32 -0.62
C PRO A 137 -6.53 12.87 0.70
N ASN A 138 -7.41 13.88 0.64
CA ASN A 138 -8.11 14.42 1.81
C ASN A 138 -9.14 13.43 2.38
N ALA A 139 -9.81 12.66 1.51
CA ALA A 139 -10.79 11.67 1.93
C ALA A 139 -10.11 10.45 2.58
N VAL A 140 -8.92 10.07 2.10
CA VAL A 140 -8.12 9.00 2.71
C VAL A 140 -7.85 9.28 4.19
N LEU A 141 -7.44 10.51 4.54
CA LEU A 141 -7.19 10.85 5.94
C LEU A 141 -8.45 10.72 6.83
N LYS A 142 -9.63 11.05 6.28
CA LYS A 142 -10.91 10.98 7.02
C LYS A 142 -11.35 9.56 7.33
N VAL A 143 -10.92 8.58 6.55
CA VAL A 143 -11.25 7.16 6.75
C VAL A 143 -10.15 6.42 7.51
N ARG A 144 -9.13 7.12 8.01
CA ARG A 144 -8.10 6.55 8.88
C ARG A 144 -8.75 5.98 10.14
N PRO A 145 -8.64 4.67 10.42
CA PRO A 145 -9.10 4.11 11.68
C PRO A 145 -8.36 4.76 12.87
N PRO A 146 -9.00 4.87 14.05
CA PRO A 146 -8.31 5.35 15.23
C PRO A 146 -7.14 4.41 15.57
N LEU A 147 -6.02 5.00 16.01
CA LEU A 147 -5.02 4.26 16.77
C LEU A 147 -5.51 4.20 18.21
N ASP A 148 -5.41 3.03 18.84
CA ASP A 148 -5.60 2.94 20.29
C ASP A 148 -4.33 3.51 20.97
N GLU A 149 -4.18 4.83 20.93
CA GLU A 149 -3.00 5.57 21.45
C GLU A 149 -2.79 5.36 22.97
N GLY A 150 -3.71 4.66 23.65
CA GLY A 150 -3.67 4.35 25.07
C GLY A 150 -2.84 3.12 25.46
N ASN A 151 -2.32 2.34 24.51
CA ASN A 151 -1.53 1.13 24.81
C ASN A 151 -0.07 1.19 24.32
N SER A 152 0.36 2.34 23.83
CA SER A 152 1.77 2.62 23.48
C SER A 152 2.53 3.09 24.73
N LYS A 153 2.73 2.19 25.70
CA LYS A 153 3.71 2.33 26.79
C LYS A 153 4.42 1.03 27.06
#